data_AF-A0A2R6AZ09-F1
#
_entry.id   AF-A0A2R6AZ09-F1
#
_cell.length_a   1.000
_cell.length_b   1.000
_cell.length_c   1.000
_cell.angle_alpha   90.00
_cell.angle_beta   90.00
_cell.angle_gamma   90.00
#
_symmetry.space_group_name_H-M   'P 1'
#
loop_
_entity.id
_entity.type
_entity.pdbx_description
1 polymer ?
#
loop_
_entity_poly.entity_id
_entity_poly.type
_entity_poly.pdbx_seq_one_letter_code
_entity_poly.pdbx_strand_id
1 'polypeptide(L)'
;MRKLKPTAGVSPVVATIILIAIFIAVVSAALGFTQTELTSYYAQSDLNQAQSFASNLAQAVNSVAFTFGRSLSIGYGFKYATVAYIPNVLVYTITIEGEGGTYAFQIYTGILLVAISAHFYSLGRNYEQILYPQSYTRLVSLGGAGSYSLAYSKEYFASGQPYIYTVIAPIPLAINNTVTLQAGSTETTQYVTKIYLAQLVPGSQQEQPPQSCTQTAQPKIGVVTYNLTTGYISAQGAGYASCTVANVESIKISVSSVSQLYPSSFFIFPSTSETIHPPSQNGEWQIQFYVGPVELGGA
;
A
#
# COMPACT_ATOMS: atom_id res chain seq x y z
N MET A 1 86.92 -40.00 -1.49
CA MET A 1 85.65 -39.89 -0.72
C MET A 1 84.94 -38.60 -1.12
N ARG A 2 83.77 -38.69 -1.74
CA ARG A 2 83.02 -37.55 -2.28
C ARG A 2 82.13 -36.98 -1.16
N LYS A 3 82.39 -35.76 -0.69
CA LYS A 3 81.54 -35.08 0.31
C LYS A 3 80.17 -34.78 -0.31
N LEU A 4 79.11 -35.34 0.25
CA LEU A 4 77.72 -34.97 -0.06
C LEU A 4 77.45 -33.57 0.51
N LYS A 5 77.01 -32.65 -0.35
CA LYS A 5 76.56 -31.30 0.05
C LYS A 5 75.25 -31.44 0.85
N PRO A 6 75.09 -30.76 1.99
CA PRO A 6 73.81 -30.75 2.69
C PRO A 6 72.80 -29.99 1.83
N THR A 7 71.73 -30.66 1.42
CA THR A 7 70.54 -30.01 0.87
C THR A 7 69.92 -29.18 2.00
N ALA A 8 70.09 -27.86 1.91
CA ALA A 8 69.46 -26.92 2.82
C ALA A 8 67.95 -27.19 2.88
N GLY A 9 67.37 -27.15 4.08
CA GLY A 9 65.95 -27.39 4.33
C GLY A 9 65.06 -26.31 3.72
N VAL A 10 64.83 -26.38 2.40
CA VAL A 10 63.93 -25.49 1.65
C VAL A 10 62.48 -26.01 1.65
N SER A 11 62.29 -27.31 1.96
CA SER A 11 60.98 -27.97 1.93
C SER A 11 59.94 -27.40 2.92
N PRO A 12 60.27 -27.12 4.20
CA PRO A 12 59.27 -26.62 5.16
C PRO A 12 58.81 -25.20 4.86
N VAL A 13 59.71 -24.33 4.40
CA VAL A 13 59.41 -22.92 4.10
C VAL A 13 58.55 -22.77 2.85
N VAL A 14 58.83 -23.57 1.81
CA VAL A 14 57.99 -23.58 0.60
C VAL A 14 56.61 -24.15 0.91
N ALA A 15 56.52 -25.21 1.72
CA ALA A 15 55.24 -25.78 2.15
C ALA A 15 54.40 -24.80 2.98
N THR A 16 55.01 -24.04 3.89
CA THR A 16 54.28 -23.03 4.69
C THR A 16 53.78 -21.88 3.83
N ILE A 17 54.55 -21.40 2.86
CA ILE A 17 54.11 -20.34 1.92
C ILE A 17 52.92 -20.83 1.09
N ILE A 18 52.98 -22.05 0.55
CA ILE A 18 51.87 -22.64 -0.22
C ILE A 18 50.63 -22.75 0.66
N LEU A 19 50.78 -23.21 1.90
CA LEU A 19 49.66 -23.39 2.83
C LEU A 19 49.02 -22.05 3.22
N ILE A 20 49.83 -21.00 3.48
CA ILE A 20 49.33 -19.64 3.73
C ILE A 20 48.59 -19.10 2.50
N ALA A 21 49.14 -19.28 1.29
CA ALA A 21 48.50 -18.83 0.06
C ALA A 21 47.13 -19.50 -0.16
N ILE A 22 47.03 -20.80 0.11
CA ILE A 22 45.76 -21.54 0.05
C ILE A 22 44.77 -21.00 1.09
N PHE A 23 45.22 -20.78 2.33
CA PHE A 23 44.37 -20.22 3.38
C PHE A 23 43.82 -18.84 3.02
N ILE A 24 44.67 -17.95 2.49
CA ILE A 24 44.24 -16.61 2.05
C ILE A 24 43.21 -16.72 0.92
N ALA A 25 43.45 -17.60 -0.06
CA ALA A 25 42.52 -17.81 -1.17
C ALA A 25 41.15 -18.33 -0.69
N VAL A 26 41.14 -19.31 0.21
CA VAL A 26 39.90 -19.89 0.78
C VAL A 26 39.16 -18.86 1.62
N VAL A 27 39.84 -18.11 2.49
CA VAL A 27 39.21 -17.08 3.32
C VAL A 27 38.64 -15.95 2.46
N SER A 28 39.36 -15.52 1.43
CA SER A 28 38.87 -14.46 0.52
C SER A 28 37.63 -14.90 -0.25
N ALA A 29 37.62 -16.14 -0.76
CA ALA A 29 36.45 -16.71 -1.40
C ALA A 29 35.27 -16.81 -0.42
N ALA A 30 35.52 -17.32 0.80
CA ALA A 30 34.50 -17.44 1.83
C ALA A 30 33.91 -16.07 2.20
N LEU A 31 34.72 -15.02 2.35
CA LEU A 31 34.24 -13.66 2.63
C LEU A 31 33.40 -13.10 1.48
N GLY A 32 33.79 -13.32 0.23
CA GLY A 32 33.02 -12.89 -0.94
C GLY A 32 31.63 -13.55 -1.01
N PHE A 33 31.57 -14.87 -0.79
CA PHE A 33 30.29 -15.59 -0.69
C PHE A 33 29.47 -15.12 0.50
N THR A 34 30.09 -15.01 1.68
CA THR A 34 29.41 -14.57 2.91
C THR A 34 28.81 -13.18 2.76
N GLN A 35 29.51 -12.25 2.11
CA GLN A 35 29.01 -10.88 1.90
C GLN A 35 27.76 -10.86 0.99
N THR A 36 27.76 -11.66 -0.07
CA THR A 36 26.64 -11.74 -1.01
C THR A 36 25.41 -12.37 -0.35
N GLU A 37 25.61 -13.49 0.35
CA GLU A 37 24.54 -14.20 1.05
C GLU A 37 23.98 -13.40 2.24
N LEU A 38 24.84 -12.80 3.08
CA LEU A 38 24.36 -11.97 4.19
C LEU A 38 23.50 -10.79 3.70
N THR A 39 23.88 -10.20 2.56
CA THR A 39 23.13 -9.09 1.97
C THR A 39 21.74 -9.54 1.52
N SER A 40 21.62 -10.72 0.90
CA SER A 40 20.32 -11.27 0.49
C SER A 40 19.46 -11.63 1.70
N TYR A 41 20.03 -12.20 2.78
CA TYR A 41 19.30 -12.50 4.02
C TYR A 41 18.75 -11.24 4.71
N TYR A 42 19.53 -10.17 4.77
CA TYR A 42 19.07 -8.90 5.32
C TYR A 42 17.93 -8.30 4.47
N ALA A 43 18.05 -8.33 3.14
CA ALA A 43 17.00 -7.83 2.26
C ALA A 43 15.72 -8.70 2.30
N GLN A 44 15.86 -10.02 2.47
CA GLN A 44 14.72 -10.91 2.72
C GLN A 44 14.06 -10.61 4.08
N SER A 45 14.85 -10.36 5.11
CA SER A 45 14.34 -9.95 6.43
C SER A 45 13.59 -8.62 6.34
N ASP A 46 14.15 -7.63 5.64
CA ASP A 46 13.50 -6.34 5.40
C ASP A 46 12.18 -6.51 4.63
N LEU A 47 12.11 -7.42 3.66
CA LEU A 47 10.87 -7.71 2.95
C LEU A 47 9.79 -8.26 3.89
N ASN A 48 10.12 -9.25 4.71
CA ASN A 48 9.18 -9.82 5.68
C ASN A 48 8.69 -8.75 6.69
N GLN A 49 9.60 -7.88 7.11
CA GLN A 49 9.28 -6.74 7.96
C GLN A 49 8.39 -5.72 7.23
N ALA A 50 8.67 -5.41 5.96
CA ALA A 50 7.90 -4.48 5.13
C ALA A 50 6.46 -4.99 4.92
N GLN A 51 6.31 -6.29 4.68
CA GLN A 51 5.00 -6.94 4.54
C GLN A 51 4.18 -6.86 5.84
N SER A 52 4.82 -7.18 6.97
CA SER A 52 4.19 -7.09 8.29
C SER A 52 3.81 -5.65 8.64
N PHE A 53 4.72 -4.71 8.38
CA PHE A 53 4.51 -3.27 8.55
C PHE A 53 3.31 -2.79 7.73
N ALA A 54 3.27 -3.12 6.43
CA ALA A 54 2.21 -2.68 5.54
C ALA A 54 0.84 -3.26 5.93
N SER A 55 0.78 -4.53 6.33
CA SER A 55 -0.45 -5.15 6.82
C SER A 55 -0.95 -4.46 8.10
N ASN A 56 -0.06 -4.21 9.08
CA ASN A 56 -0.41 -3.53 10.33
C ASN A 56 -0.83 -2.09 10.10
N LEU A 57 -0.15 -1.37 9.21
CA LEU A 57 -0.49 0.01 8.90
C LEU A 57 -1.78 0.13 8.09
N ALA A 58 -2.07 -0.81 7.18
CA ALA A 58 -3.38 -0.86 6.53
C ALA A 58 -4.52 -1.12 7.52
N GLN A 59 -4.32 -2.02 8.49
CA GLN A 59 -5.28 -2.21 9.59
C GLN A 59 -5.42 -0.96 10.48
N ALA A 60 -4.34 -0.22 10.70
CA ALA A 60 -4.35 1.04 11.42
C ALA A 60 -5.15 2.11 10.66
N VAL A 61 -4.93 2.26 9.35
CA VAL A 61 -5.77 3.08 8.45
C VAL A 61 -7.24 2.66 8.60
N ASN A 62 -7.51 1.35 8.54
CA ASN A 62 -8.83 0.75 8.71
C ASN A 62 -9.47 0.98 10.09
N SER A 63 -8.71 1.47 11.07
CA SER A 63 -9.19 1.78 12.41
C SER A 63 -9.36 3.28 12.67
N VAL A 64 -8.69 4.15 11.88
CA VAL A 64 -8.64 5.60 12.14
C VAL A 64 -9.40 6.46 11.12
N ALA A 65 -9.55 6.04 9.86
CA ALA A 65 -10.05 6.93 8.78
C ALA A 65 -11.40 7.63 9.03
N PHE A 66 -12.31 6.97 9.75
CA PHE A 66 -13.62 7.55 10.10
C PHE A 66 -13.79 7.79 11.60
N THR A 67 -12.69 7.79 12.35
CA THR A 67 -12.68 8.12 13.79
C THR A 67 -11.80 9.35 14.02
N PHE A 68 -12.45 10.51 14.13
CA PHE A 68 -11.76 11.79 14.33
C PHE A 68 -10.86 11.78 15.57
N GLY A 69 -9.61 12.25 15.41
CA GLY A 69 -8.64 12.38 16.50
C GLY A 69 -8.01 11.06 16.96
N ARG A 70 -8.44 9.91 16.41
CA ARG A 70 -7.78 8.64 16.68
C ARG A 70 -6.49 8.56 15.86
N SER A 71 -5.40 8.17 16.53
CA SER A 71 -4.09 7.97 15.90
C SER A 71 -3.51 6.63 16.30
N LEU A 72 -2.86 5.95 15.36
CA LEU A 72 -2.15 4.70 15.57
C LEU A 72 -0.79 4.77 14.89
N SER A 73 0.26 4.36 15.60
CA SER A 73 1.64 4.42 15.12
C SER A 73 2.22 3.03 14.96
N ILE A 74 2.81 2.76 13.80
CA ILE A 74 3.48 1.50 13.47
C ILE A 74 4.96 1.78 13.26
N GLY A 75 5.80 1.12 14.05
CA GLY A 75 7.26 1.21 13.92
C GLY A 75 7.79 0.37 12.76
N TYR A 76 8.92 0.78 12.20
CA TYR A 76 9.66 0.01 11.20
C TYR A 76 11.18 0.14 11.43
N GLY A 77 11.91 -0.88 10.96
CA GLY A 77 13.37 -0.89 10.96
C GLY A 77 13.87 -1.63 9.72
N PHE A 78 14.43 -0.91 8.77
CA PHE A 78 14.92 -1.43 7.50
C PHE A 78 16.39 -1.11 7.32
N LYS A 79 17.13 -2.00 6.68
CA LYS A 79 18.54 -1.77 6.32
C LYS A 79 18.69 -1.33 4.86
N TYR A 80 17.88 -1.89 3.97
CA TYR A 80 17.92 -1.70 2.53
C TYR A 80 16.57 -1.28 1.92
N ALA A 81 15.52 -1.15 2.74
CA ALA A 81 14.22 -0.65 2.30
C ALA A 81 14.07 0.85 2.56
N THR A 82 13.33 1.53 1.70
CA THR A 82 12.96 2.94 1.87
C THR A 82 11.46 3.10 1.93
N VAL A 83 10.96 3.93 2.86
CA VAL A 83 9.53 4.23 2.99
C VAL A 83 9.25 5.64 2.48
N ALA A 84 8.26 5.76 1.60
CA ALA A 84 7.82 7.04 1.06
C ALA A 84 6.30 7.09 0.90
N TYR A 85 5.73 8.25 1.21
CA TYR A 85 4.38 8.62 0.79
C TYR A 85 4.46 9.31 -0.57
N ILE A 86 3.73 8.74 -1.54
CA ILE A 86 3.61 9.31 -2.88
C ILE A 86 2.20 9.92 -2.99
N PRO A 87 2.07 11.25 -3.10
CA PRO A 87 0.78 11.91 -3.17
C PRO A 87 0.12 11.74 -4.54
N ASN A 88 -1.21 11.88 -4.56
CA ASN A 88 -2.02 12.03 -5.78
C ASN A 88 -1.72 10.99 -6.85
N VAL A 89 -1.56 9.72 -6.45
CA VAL A 89 -1.30 8.65 -7.41
C VAL A 89 -2.60 8.08 -7.94
N LEU A 90 -3.57 7.86 -7.05
CA LEU A 90 -4.86 7.27 -7.40
C LEU A 90 -5.94 8.34 -7.42
N VAL A 91 -6.83 8.25 -8.40
CA VAL A 91 -8.09 8.99 -8.44
C VAL A 91 -9.26 8.02 -8.48
N TYR A 92 -10.15 8.15 -7.50
CA TYR A 92 -11.43 7.45 -7.48
C TYR A 92 -12.49 8.37 -8.09
N THR A 93 -13.17 7.89 -9.13
CA THR A 93 -14.32 8.58 -9.74
C THR A 93 -15.59 7.82 -9.38
N ILE A 94 -16.49 8.48 -8.67
CA ILE A 94 -17.79 7.93 -8.29
C ILE A 94 -18.86 8.68 -9.09
N THR A 95 -19.46 7.97 -10.05
CA THR A 95 -20.57 8.47 -10.85
C THR A 95 -21.87 7.89 -10.29
N ILE A 96 -22.81 8.76 -9.99
CA ILE A 96 -24.13 8.41 -9.46
C ILE A 96 -25.15 8.86 -10.49
N GLU A 97 -25.89 7.91 -11.04
CA GLU A 97 -27.05 8.18 -11.89
C GLU A 97 -28.27 8.19 -11.00
N GLY A 98 -29.06 9.25 -11.06
CA GLY A 98 -30.34 9.34 -10.36
C GLY A 98 -31.37 10.07 -11.22
N GLU A 99 -32.61 10.08 -10.74
CA GLU A 99 -33.78 10.61 -11.46
C GLU A 99 -33.61 12.09 -11.86
N GLY A 100 -32.84 12.86 -11.08
CA GLY A 100 -32.56 14.29 -11.31
C GLY A 100 -31.29 14.61 -12.11
N GLY A 101 -30.55 13.60 -12.58
CA GLY A 101 -29.31 13.76 -13.36
C GLY A 101 -28.11 12.98 -12.83
N THR A 102 -26.96 13.17 -13.47
CA THR A 102 -25.71 12.48 -13.14
C THR A 102 -24.83 13.33 -12.22
N TYR A 103 -24.43 12.77 -11.08
CA TYR A 103 -23.47 13.36 -10.15
C TYR A 103 -22.12 12.64 -10.29
N ALA A 104 -21.02 13.38 -10.29
CA ALA A 104 -19.67 12.81 -10.35
C ALA A 104 -18.78 13.39 -9.26
N PHE A 105 -18.11 12.52 -8.52
CA PHE A 105 -17.17 12.87 -7.46
C PHE A 105 -15.79 12.34 -7.82
N GLN A 106 -14.77 13.18 -7.70
CA GLN A 106 -13.37 12.83 -7.94
C GLN A 106 -12.57 13.02 -6.67
N ILE A 107 -11.80 12.00 -6.30
CA ILE A 107 -11.10 11.95 -5.02
C ILE A 107 -9.69 11.46 -5.27
N TYR A 108 -8.74 12.34 -4.99
CA TYR A 108 -7.32 12.06 -5.16
C TYR A 108 -6.75 11.52 -3.87
N THR A 109 -6.05 10.40 -3.93
CA THR A 109 -5.36 9.84 -2.77
C THR A 109 -3.92 9.50 -3.11
N GLY A 110 -3.04 9.69 -2.13
CA GLY A 110 -1.70 9.13 -2.18
C GLY A 110 -1.69 7.64 -1.88
N ILE A 111 -0.49 7.09 -1.95
CA ILE A 111 -0.14 5.74 -1.52
C ILE A 111 1.06 5.81 -0.58
N LEU A 112 1.17 4.85 0.33
CA LEU A 112 2.42 4.60 1.02
C LEU A 112 3.15 3.45 0.34
N LEU A 113 4.45 3.60 0.13
CA LEU A 113 5.27 2.67 -0.61
C LEU A 113 6.55 2.39 0.16
N VAL A 114 6.84 1.10 0.35
CA VAL A 114 8.12 0.59 0.83
C VAL A 114 8.83 -0.05 -0.35
N ALA A 115 10.01 0.44 -0.70
CA ALA A 115 10.79 -0.04 -1.84
C ALA A 115 12.07 -0.72 -1.39
N ILE A 116 12.31 -1.94 -1.88
CA ILE A 116 13.57 -2.67 -1.74
C ILE A 116 14.14 -2.87 -3.15
N SER A 117 15.40 -2.52 -3.36
CA SER A 117 16.04 -2.74 -4.66
C SER A 117 16.25 -4.24 -4.91
N ALA A 118 15.85 -4.71 -6.09
CA ALA A 118 16.04 -6.11 -6.46
C ALA A 118 17.51 -6.47 -6.75
N HIS A 119 18.43 -5.49 -6.71
CA HIS A 119 19.87 -5.76 -6.66
C HIS A 119 20.26 -6.55 -5.40
N PHE A 120 19.59 -6.31 -4.28
CA PHE A 120 19.89 -6.99 -3.02
C PHE A 120 19.08 -8.29 -2.85
N TYR A 121 17.85 -8.31 -3.37
CA TYR A 121 16.96 -9.47 -3.27
C TYR A 121 15.86 -9.40 -4.33
N SER A 122 15.76 -10.43 -5.17
CA SER A 122 14.70 -10.58 -6.18
C SER A 122 13.96 -11.89 -5.94
N LEU A 123 12.63 -11.85 -6.04
CA LEU A 123 11.78 -13.04 -5.96
C LEU A 123 11.53 -13.62 -7.37
N GLY A 124 11.65 -12.79 -8.39
CA GLY A 124 11.45 -13.12 -9.79
C GLY A 124 9.98 -13.41 -10.15
N ARG A 125 9.75 -13.77 -11.41
CA ARG A 125 8.49 -14.36 -11.92
C ARG A 125 7.22 -13.54 -11.68
N ASN A 126 7.28 -12.20 -11.81
CA ASN A 126 6.13 -11.31 -11.57
C ASN A 126 5.50 -11.55 -10.19
N TYR A 127 6.35 -11.64 -9.16
CA TYR A 127 5.88 -11.83 -7.80
C TYR A 127 4.82 -10.78 -7.44
N GLU A 128 3.70 -11.26 -6.91
CA GLU A 128 2.59 -10.47 -6.41
C GLU A 128 1.92 -11.19 -5.24
N GLN A 129 1.66 -10.47 -4.16
CA GLN A 129 1.00 -11.00 -2.98
C GLN A 129 0.16 -9.93 -2.30
N ILE A 130 -1.12 -10.22 -2.11
CA ILE A 130 -2.01 -9.40 -1.27
C ILE A 130 -1.70 -9.72 0.20
N LEU A 131 -1.49 -8.67 0.99
CA LEU A 131 -1.18 -8.76 2.43
C LEU A 131 -2.41 -8.48 3.28
N TYR A 132 -3.23 -7.51 2.86
CA TYR A 132 -4.45 -7.11 3.56
C TYR A 132 -5.42 -6.40 2.60
N PRO A 133 -6.74 -6.66 2.67
CA PRO A 133 -7.33 -7.83 3.29
C PRO A 133 -6.96 -9.09 2.49
N GLN A 134 -6.78 -10.25 3.15
CA GLN A 134 -6.37 -11.49 2.47
C GLN A 134 -7.38 -11.97 1.41
N SER A 135 -8.65 -11.55 1.51
CA SER A 135 -9.72 -11.91 0.59
C SER A 135 -10.17 -10.70 -0.24
N TYR A 136 -9.23 -10.04 -0.92
CA TYR A 136 -9.52 -8.93 -1.82
C TYR A 136 -9.83 -9.44 -3.24
N THR A 137 -11.10 -9.39 -3.65
CA THR A 137 -11.58 -9.96 -4.93
C THR A 137 -12.35 -8.99 -5.81
N ARG A 138 -12.68 -7.81 -5.30
CA ARG A 138 -13.48 -6.76 -5.97
C ARG A 138 -12.84 -5.40 -5.72
N LEU A 139 -13.09 -4.44 -6.61
CA LEU A 139 -12.61 -3.07 -6.40
C LEU A 139 -13.24 -2.47 -5.14
N VAL A 140 -14.54 -2.70 -4.96
CA VAL A 140 -15.30 -2.25 -3.80
C VAL A 140 -15.40 -3.38 -2.78
N SER A 141 -14.86 -3.16 -1.58
CA SER A 141 -15.06 -4.06 -0.45
C SER A 141 -16.52 -3.97 0.00
N LEU A 142 -17.14 -5.10 0.35
CA LEU A 142 -18.55 -5.17 0.70
C LEU A 142 -18.77 -5.62 2.14
N GLY A 143 -19.80 -5.05 2.78
CA GLY A 143 -20.31 -5.50 4.07
C GLY A 143 -19.59 -4.87 5.27
N GLY A 144 -20.17 -5.04 6.46
CA GLY A 144 -19.70 -4.37 7.68
C GLY A 144 -18.31 -4.79 8.19
N ALA A 145 -17.76 -5.91 7.69
CA ALA A 145 -16.42 -6.39 7.99
C ALA A 145 -15.42 -6.15 6.85
N GLY A 146 -15.83 -5.40 5.81
CA GLY A 146 -14.96 -5.04 4.71
C GLY A 146 -13.84 -4.07 5.14
N SER A 147 -12.90 -3.84 4.23
CA SER A 147 -11.77 -2.94 4.46
C SER A 147 -11.81 -1.78 3.47
N TYR A 148 -11.37 -0.62 3.91
CA TYR A 148 -11.15 0.53 3.04
C TYR A 148 -9.66 0.80 2.75
N SER A 149 -8.79 -0.20 2.99
CA SER A 149 -7.37 -0.17 2.65
C SER A 149 -6.89 -1.51 2.08
N LEU A 150 -6.04 -1.45 1.08
CA LEU A 150 -5.38 -2.57 0.43
C LEU A 150 -3.86 -2.45 0.65
N ALA A 151 -3.25 -3.48 1.25
CA ALA A 151 -1.82 -3.66 1.30
C ALA A 151 -1.41 -4.86 0.44
N TYR A 152 -0.37 -4.70 -0.36
CA TYR A 152 0.18 -5.76 -1.20
C TYR A 152 1.67 -5.58 -1.44
N SER A 153 2.33 -6.65 -1.83
CA SER A 153 3.72 -6.62 -2.28
C SER A 153 3.80 -7.10 -3.73
N LYS A 154 4.61 -6.44 -4.56
CA LYS A 154 4.89 -6.89 -5.92
C LYS A 154 6.29 -6.52 -6.36
N GLU A 155 6.85 -7.31 -7.26
CA GLU A 155 8.06 -6.93 -7.98
C GLU A 155 7.67 -6.14 -9.23
N TYR A 156 8.26 -4.96 -9.42
CA TYR A 156 7.96 -4.09 -10.55
C TYR A 156 9.21 -3.39 -11.07
N PHE A 157 9.30 -3.27 -12.39
CA PHE A 157 10.37 -2.56 -13.07
C PHE A 157 9.98 -1.10 -13.25
N ALA A 158 10.59 -0.22 -12.45
CA ALA A 158 10.43 1.22 -12.59
C ALA A 158 11.74 1.83 -13.12
N SER A 159 11.65 2.67 -14.16
CA SER A 159 12.79 3.41 -14.70
C SER A 159 14.02 2.54 -15.04
N GLY A 160 13.79 1.31 -15.52
CA GLY A 160 14.85 0.38 -15.92
C GLY A 160 15.53 -0.38 -14.77
N GLN A 161 15.07 -0.21 -13.52
CA GLN A 161 15.58 -0.93 -12.35
C GLN A 161 14.45 -1.73 -11.67
N PRO A 162 14.69 -3.01 -11.31
CA PRO A 162 13.71 -3.80 -10.58
C PRO A 162 13.69 -3.46 -9.10
N TYR A 163 12.49 -3.34 -8.55
CA TYR A 163 12.25 -3.14 -7.12
C TYR A 163 11.13 -4.06 -6.64
N ILE A 164 11.22 -4.49 -5.39
CA ILE A 164 10.10 -5.08 -4.66
C ILE A 164 9.42 -3.94 -3.92
N TYR A 165 8.19 -3.64 -4.33
CA TYR A 165 7.35 -2.63 -3.71
C TYR A 165 6.32 -3.28 -2.80
N THR A 166 6.27 -2.83 -1.55
CA THR A 166 5.12 -3.05 -0.68
C THR A 166 4.30 -1.77 -0.64
N VAL A 167 3.05 -1.84 -1.06
CA VAL A 167 2.18 -0.68 -1.30
C VAL A 167 0.97 -0.75 -0.39
N ILE A 168 0.57 0.40 0.16
CA ILE A 168 -0.68 0.61 0.86
C ILE A 168 -1.48 1.65 0.09
N ALA A 169 -2.66 1.27 -0.38
CA ALA A 169 -3.58 2.12 -1.11
C ALA A 169 -4.98 2.02 -0.49
N PRO A 170 -5.76 3.12 -0.40
CA PRO A 170 -7.16 3.01 -0.02
C PRO A 170 -7.97 2.20 -1.04
N ILE A 171 -9.08 1.65 -0.60
CA ILE A 171 -10.11 1.05 -1.46
C ILE A 171 -11.49 1.48 -0.96
N PRO A 172 -12.51 1.58 -1.83
CA PRO A 172 -13.88 1.88 -1.40
C PRO A 172 -14.49 0.71 -0.61
N LEU A 173 -15.23 1.03 0.45
CA LEU A 173 -16.05 0.08 1.22
C LEU A 173 -17.52 0.45 1.10
N ALA A 174 -18.36 -0.46 0.62
CA ALA A 174 -19.81 -0.27 0.54
C ALA A 174 -20.57 -1.13 1.57
N ILE A 175 -21.48 -0.49 2.30
CA ILE A 175 -22.34 -1.10 3.29
C ILE A 175 -23.79 -0.81 2.91
N ASN A 176 -24.56 -1.86 2.66
CA ASN A 176 -25.99 -1.75 2.34
C ASN A 176 -26.81 -1.89 3.62
N ASN A 177 -27.67 -0.91 3.86
CA ASN A 177 -28.63 -0.92 4.95
C ASN A 177 -30.05 -0.87 4.39
N THR A 178 -30.96 -1.60 5.01
CA THR A 178 -32.39 -1.51 4.74
C THR A 178 -33.05 -0.88 5.96
N VAL A 179 -33.79 0.19 5.74
CA VAL A 179 -34.55 0.89 6.79
C VAL A 179 -36.02 0.72 6.47
N THR A 180 -36.75 0.02 7.34
CA THR A 180 -38.20 -0.08 7.25
C THR A 180 -38.83 0.93 8.20
N LEU A 181 -39.58 1.87 7.63
CA LEU A 181 -40.34 2.87 8.36
C LEU A 181 -41.80 2.44 8.38
N GLN A 182 -42.32 2.19 9.58
CA GLN A 182 -43.73 1.90 9.80
C GLN A 182 -44.42 3.15 10.35
N ALA A 183 -45.28 3.75 9.53
CA ALA A 183 -46.13 4.88 9.91
C ALA A 183 -47.60 4.45 9.84
N GLY A 184 -48.18 4.03 10.98
CA GLY A 184 -49.53 3.49 11.02
C GLY A 184 -49.64 2.14 10.29
N SER A 185 -50.51 2.06 9.28
CA SER A 185 -50.70 0.87 8.43
C SER A 185 -49.81 0.85 7.18
N THR A 186 -49.02 1.89 6.95
CA THR A 186 -48.17 2.01 5.77
C THR A 186 -46.73 1.66 6.13
N GLU A 187 -46.19 0.64 5.46
CA GLU A 187 -44.79 0.23 5.55
C GLU A 187 -44.05 0.77 4.34
N THR A 188 -43.01 1.58 4.57
CA THR A 188 -42.13 2.08 3.51
C THR A 188 -40.73 1.55 3.75
N THR A 189 -40.17 0.91 2.73
CA THR A 189 -38.81 0.35 2.78
C THR A 189 -37.88 1.27 2.01
N GLN A 190 -36.92 1.85 2.72
CA GLN A 190 -35.86 2.66 2.15
C GLN A 190 -34.55 1.88 2.15
N TYR A 191 -33.84 1.92 1.03
CA TYR A 191 -32.51 1.32 0.92
C TYR A 191 -31.45 2.42 1.00
N VAL A 192 -30.46 2.23 1.87
CA VAL A 192 -29.36 3.17 2.05
C VAL A 192 -28.04 2.46 1.83
N THR A 193 -27.33 2.81 0.76
CA THR A 193 -25.96 2.35 0.52
C THR A 193 -24.98 3.39 1.04
N LYS A 194 -24.17 3.02 2.04
CA LYS A 194 -23.08 3.84 2.55
C LYS A 194 -21.78 3.45 1.88
N ILE A 195 -21.09 4.41 1.27
CA ILE A 195 -19.78 4.19 0.67
C ILE A 195 -18.75 4.98 1.46
N TYR A 196 -17.72 4.30 1.93
CA TYR A 196 -16.61 4.84 2.69
C TYR A 196 -15.34 4.76 1.86
N LEU A 197 -14.64 5.88 1.70
CA LEU A 197 -13.33 5.94 1.06
C LEU A 197 -12.34 6.70 1.96
N ALA A 198 -11.26 6.03 2.36
CA ALA A 198 -10.15 6.69 3.03
C ALA A 198 -9.30 7.46 2.01
N GLN A 199 -8.80 8.63 2.39
CA GLN A 199 -7.91 9.44 1.58
C GLN A 199 -6.57 9.58 2.32
N LEU A 200 -5.49 9.00 1.80
CA LEU A 200 -4.17 9.12 2.41
C LEU A 200 -3.56 10.48 2.05
N VAL A 201 -3.29 11.28 3.07
CA VAL A 201 -2.71 12.63 2.97
C VAL A 201 -1.45 12.72 3.86
N PRO A 202 -0.47 13.57 3.54
CA PRO A 202 0.72 13.70 4.38
C PRO A 202 0.40 14.52 5.64
N GLY A 203 0.82 14.06 6.82
CA GLY A 203 0.48 14.70 8.10
C GLY A 203 1.10 16.08 8.35
N SER A 204 2.03 16.53 7.48
CA SER A 204 2.61 17.88 7.53
C SER A 204 1.86 18.89 6.66
N GLN A 205 0.96 18.43 5.78
CA GLN A 205 0.06 19.30 5.05
C GLN A 205 -1.37 18.92 5.44
N GLN A 206 -1.95 19.74 6.31
CA GLN A 206 -3.40 19.68 6.55
C GLN A 206 -4.09 20.06 5.25
N GLU A 207 -4.34 19.08 4.38
CA GLU A 207 -5.51 19.19 3.53
C GLU A 207 -6.68 19.28 4.49
N GLN A 208 -7.31 20.45 4.53
CA GLN A 208 -8.54 20.62 5.29
C GLN A 208 -9.47 19.46 4.92
N PRO A 209 -10.15 18.84 5.90
CA PRO A 209 -11.05 17.74 5.59
C PRO A 209 -11.99 18.18 4.46
N PRO A 210 -12.21 17.33 3.44
CA PRO A 210 -12.93 17.73 2.25
C PRO A 210 -14.23 18.42 2.67
N GLN A 211 -14.39 19.70 2.31
CA GLN A 211 -15.58 20.47 2.70
C GLN A 211 -16.82 20.00 1.93
N SER A 212 -16.57 19.31 0.82
CA SER A 212 -17.56 18.63 -0.01
C SER A 212 -16.92 17.37 -0.59
N CYS A 213 -17.74 16.45 -1.10
CA CYS A 213 -17.23 15.27 -1.81
C CYS A 213 -16.74 15.61 -3.23
N THR A 214 -16.82 16.87 -3.64
CA THR A 214 -16.41 17.38 -4.93
C THR A 214 -15.03 18.03 -4.83
N GLN A 215 -13.97 17.24 -4.98
CA GLN A 215 -12.62 17.78 -5.19
C GLN A 215 -12.28 17.69 -6.68
N THR A 216 -12.59 18.75 -7.42
CA THR A 216 -12.37 18.80 -8.89
C THR A 216 -10.95 19.15 -9.29
N ALA A 217 -10.11 19.60 -8.36
CA ALA A 217 -8.72 19.96 -8.62
C ALA A 217 -7.78 18.97 -7.96
N GLN A 218 -6.83 18.44 -8.73
CA GLN A 218 -5.73 17.63 -8.21
C GLN A 218 -4.90 18.45 -7.22
N PRO A 219 -4.67 17.95 -5.99
CA PRO A 219 -3.81 18.63 -5.03
C PRO A 219 -2.37 18.78 -5.52
N LYS A 220 -1.69 19.87 -5.13
CA LYS A 220 -0.26 20.08 -5.42
C LYS A 220 0.56 19.70 -4.20
N ILE A 221 0.76 18.40 -4.02
CA ILE A 221 1.52 17.83 -2.90
C ILE A 221 2.79 17.17 -3.47
N GLY A 222 3.93 17.38 -2.81
CA GLY A 222 5.20 16.74 -3.14
C GLY A 222 5.39 15.38 -2.45
N VAL A 223 6.28 14.55 -2.98
CA VAL A 223 6.66 13.27 -2.36
C VAL A 223 7.24 13.50 -0.97
N VAL A 224 6.79 12.71 0.01
CA VAL A 224 7.30 12.75 1.39
C VAL A 224 8.07 11.45 1.65
N THR A 225 9.38 11.56 1.80
CA THR A 225 10.25 10.45 2.17
C THR A 225 10.42 10.42 3.69
N TYR A 226 10.22 9.25 4.30
CA TYR A 226 10.43 9.06 5.73
C TYR A 226 11.84 8.55 6.01
N ASN A 227 12.25 8.54 7.28
CA ASN A 227 13.58 8.12 7.70
C ASN A 227 13.96 6.75 7.11
N LEU A 228 15.15 6.68 6.50
CA LEU A 228 15.57 5.56 5.64
C LEU A 228 15.94 4.28 6.39
N THR A 229 16.10 4.33 7.72
CA THR A 229 16.60 3.17 8.49
C THR A 229 15.66 2.72 9.61
N THR A 230 15.30 3.60 10.55
CA THR A 230 14.38 3.23 11.63
C THR A 230 13.48 4.41 11.93
N GLY A 231 12.20 4.13 12.17
CA GLY A 231 11.24 5.17 12.45
C GLY A 231 9.87 4.61 12.77
N TYR A 232 8.88 5.48 12.75
CA TYR A 232 7.49 5.08 12.83
C TYR A 232 6.64 5.91 11.87
N ILE A 233 5.53 5.32 11.44
CA ILE A 233 4.48 6.03 10.72
C ILE A 233 3.21 6.03 11.58
N SER A 234 2.72 7.22 11.86
CA SER A 234 1.45 7.48 12.53
C SER A 234 0.36 7.73 11.48
N ALA A 235 -0.70 6.95 11.53
CA ALA A 235 -1.93 7.21 10.79
C ALA A 235 -2.96 7.86 11.74
N GLN A 236 -3.44 9.05 11.39
CA GLN A 236 -4.41 9.81 12.19
C GLN A 236 -5.65 10.16 11.36
N GLY A 237 -6.83 9.95 11.94
CA GLY A 237 -8.10 10.36 11.33
C GLY A 237 -8.32 11.87 11.49
N ALA A 238 -8.36 12.60 10.38
CA ALA A 238 -8.52 14.07 10.36
C ALA A 238 -10.00 14.52 10.26
N GLY A 239 -10.94 13.58 10.12
CA GLY A 239 -12.38 13.84 10.05
C GLY A 239 -13.01 13.11 8.87
N TYR A 240 -14.19 13.56 8.43
CA TYR A 240 -14.78 13.10 7.18
C TYR A 240 -15.73 14.12 6.57
N ALA A 241 -15.83 14.10 5.24
CA ALA A 241 -16.91 14.73 4.48
C ALA A 241 -18.03 13.71 4.27
N SER A 242 -19.29 14.16 4.21
CA SER A 242 -20.38 13.31 3.77
C SER A 242 -21.27 13.99 2.74
N CYS A 243 -21.70 13.23 1.73
CA CYS A 243 -22.65 13.68 0.72
C CYS A 243 -23.75 12.66 0.57
N THR A 244 -24.97 13.15 0.38
CA THR A 244 -26.15 12.32 0.23
C THR A 244 -26.82 12.60 -1.11
N VAL A 245 -27.16 11.55 -1.84
CA VAL A 245 -27.99 11.64 -3.05
C VAL A 245 -29.17 10.69 -2.88
N ALA A 246 -30.38 11.20 -3.09
CA ALA A 246 -31.62 10.42 -3.09
C ALA A 246 -32.00 10.01 -4.51
N ASN A 247 -32.90 9.03 -4.65
CA ASN A 247 -33.43 8.52 -5.91
C ASN A 247 -32.33 8.09 -6.89
N VAL A 248 -31.42 7.25 -6.38
CA VAL A 248 -30.31 6.69 -7.15
C VAL A 248 -30.81 5.53 -8.00
N GLU A 249 -30.33 5.44 -9.25
CA GLU A 249 -30.59 4.36 -10.19
C GLU A 249 -29.37 3.44 -10.34
N SER A 250 -28.17 4.01 -10.36
CA SER A 250 -26.91 3.26 -10.47
C SER A 250 -25.75 4.02 -9.82
N ILE A 251 -24.78 3.29 -9.28
CA ILE A 251 -23.52 3.86 -8.80
C ILE A 251 -22.39 3.16 -9.54
N LYS A 252 -21.54 3.92 -10.22
CA LYS A 252 -20.32 3.43 -10.84
C LYS A 252 -19.11 4.01 -10.12
N ILE A 253 -18.26 3.13 -9.61
CA ILE A 253 -16.98 3.49 -9.00
C ILE A 253 -15.88 3.05 -9.94
N SER A 254 -14.99 3.97 -10.31
CA SER A 254 -13.79 3.66 -11.06
C SER A 254 -12.54 4.19 -10.38
N VAL A 255 -11.43 3.52 -10.64
CA VAL A 255 -10.09 3.91 -10.17
C VAL A 255 -9.16 4.03 -11.35
N SER A 256 -8.35 5.09 -11.37
CA SER A 256 -7.25 5.24 -12.30
C SER A 256 -6.03 5.82 -11.60
N SER A 257 -4.85 5.57 -12.17
CA SER A 257 -3.65 6.26 -11.75
C SER A 257 -3.42 7.51 -12.60
N VAL A 258 -3.07 8.62 -11.95
CA VAL A 258 -2.64 9.86 -12.62
C VAL A 258 -1.12 10.01 -12.63
N SER A 259 -0.38 9.04 -12.08
CA SER A 259 1.08 9.03 -12.07
C SER A 259 1.66 8.37 -13.32
N GLN A 260 2.65 9.03 -13.93
CA GLN A 260 3.43 8.44 -15.02
C GLN A 260 4.38 7.33 -14.54
N LEU A 261 4.88 7.44 -13.30
CA LEU A 261 5.80 6.45 -12.72
C LEU A 261 5.09 5.19 -12.24
N TYR A 262 3.85 5.35 -11.78
CA TYR A 262 3.02 4.26 -11.26
C TYR A 262 1.74 4.17 -12.09
N PRO A 263 1.78 3.66 -13.34
CA PRO A 263 0.60 3.56 -14.20
C PRO A 263 -0.44 2.62 -13.59
N SER A 264 -1.66 2.56 -14.13
CA SER A 264 -2.72 1.69 -13.59
C SER A 264 -2.32 0.20 -13.49
N SER A 265 -1.42 -0.29 -14.35
CA SER A 265 -0.86 -1.66 -14.29
C SER A 265 0.10 -1.91 -13.13
N PHE A 266 0.57 -0.86 -12.46
CA PHE A 266 1.30 -0.98 -11.20
C PHE A 266 0.38 -1.51 -10.09
N PHE A 267 -0.90 -1.12 -10.09
CA PHE A 267 -1.86 -1.52 -9.09
C PHE A 267 -2.49 -2.88 -9.39
N ILE A 268 -2.85 -3.60 -8.34
CA ILE A 268 -3.36 -4.97 -8.42
C ILE A 268 -4.88 -5.04 -8.19
N PHE A 269 -5.59 -4.02 -8.67
CA PHE A 269 -7.04 -3.98 -8.54
C PHE A 269 -7.69 -5.07 -9.40
N PRO A 270 -8.60 -5.90 -8.86
CA PRO A 270 -9.32 -6.92 -9.61
C PRO A 270 -10.10 -6.37 -10.80
N SER A 271 -10.59 -5.13 -10.67
CA SER A 271 -11.18 -4.34 -11.75
C SER A 271 -10.86 -2.86 -11.58
N THR A 272 -10.88 -2.11 -12.68
CA THR A 272 -10.72 -0.64 -12.66
C THR A 272 -12.05 0.10 -12.55
N SER A 273 -13.16 -0.62 -12.68
CA SER A 273 -14.51 -0.09 -12.53
C SER A 273 -15.43 -1.16 -11.98
N GLU A 274 -16.39 -0.73 -11.17
CA GLU A 274 -17.42 -1.58 -10.59
C GLU A 274 -18.73 -0.79 -10.51
N THR A 275 -19.84 -1.42 -10.90
CA THR A 275 -21.17 -0.84 -10.81
C THR A 275 -21.95 -1.52 -9.70
N ILE A 276 -22.53 -0.72 -8.80
CA ILE A 276 -23.44 -1.14 -7.75
C ILE A 276 -24.85 -0.80 -8.22
N HIS A 277 -25.73 -1.80 -8.16
CA HIS A 277 -27.14 -1.68 -8.52
C HIS A 277 -28.02 -1.59 -7.28
N PRO A 278 -29.22 -1.01 -7.39
CA PRO A 278 -30.16 -0.96 -6.30
C PRO A 278 -30.51 -2.38 -5.83
N PRO A 279 -30.68 -2.60 -4.53
CA PRO A 279 -31.00 -3.92 -3.98
C PRO A 279 -32.40 -4.41 -4.37
N SER A 280 -33.33 -3.53 -4.79
CA SER A 280 -34.61 -3.92 -5.39
C SER A 280 -35.12 -2.83 -6.35
N GLN A 281 -36.03 -3.18 -7.26
CA GLN A 281 -36.58 -2.25 -8.27
C GLN A 281 -37.72 -1.34 -7.76
N ASN A 282 -38.25 -1.59 -6.56
CA ASN A 282 -39.50 -0.97 -6.08
C ASN A 282 -39.33 -0.15 -4.78
N GLY A 283 -38.13 0.27 -4.42
CA GLY A 283 -37.87 1.07 -3.22
C GLY A 283 -37.03 2.31 -3.51
N GLU A 284 -37.21 3.35 -2.70
CA GLU A 284 -36.35 4.55 -2.75
C GLU A 284 -34.93 4.16 -2.33
N TRP A 285 -33.99 4.33 -3.25
CA TRP A 285 -32.57 4.06 -3.00
C TRP A 285 -31.81 5.37 -2.79
N GLN A 286 -31.16 5.48 -1.64
CA GLN A 286 -30.33 6.60 -1.25
C GLN A 286 -28.88 6.14 -1.10
N ILE A 287 -27.95 7.01 -1.49
CA ILE A 287 -26.52 6.85 -1.22
C ILE A 287 -26.05 7.88 -0.19
N GLN A 288 -25.22 7.42 0.74
CA GLN A 288 -24.43 8.26 1.63
C GLN A 288 -22.96 7.98 1.37
N PHE A 289 -22.26 8.98 0.85
CA PHE A 289 -20.85 8.86 0.52
C PHE A 289 -19.99 9.58 1.57
N TYR A 290 -18.96 8.91 2.07
CA TYR A 290 -18.07 9.39 3.13
C TYR A 290 -16.61 9.38 2.66
N VAL A 291 -15.94 10.52 2.76
CA VAL A 291 -14.49 10.65 2.48
C VAL A 291 -13.77 10.98 3.77
N GLY A 292 -12.89 10.08 4.22
CA GLY A 292 -12.15 10.21 5.47
C GLY A 292 -10.66 10.44 5.23
N PRO A 293 -10.14 11.68 5.36
CA PRO A 293 -8.70 11.94 5.32
C PRO A 293 -7.97 11.23 6.47
N VAL A 294 -6.91 10.53 6.11
CA VAL A 294 -5.95 9.87 7.01
C VAL A 294 -4.60 10.53 6.82
N GLU A 295 -4.20 11.28 7.82
CA GLU A 295 -2.90 11.92 7.89
C GLU A 295 -1.84 10.89 8.22
N LEU A 296 -0.87 10.74 7.33
CA LEU A 296 0.32 9.92 7.52
C LEU A 296 1.47 10.83 7.96
N GLY A 297 1.79 10.79 9.25
CA GLY A 297 2.97 11.44 9.82
C GLY A 297 4.05 10.42 10.16
N GLY A 298 5.30 10.84 10.32
CA GLY A 298 6.37 9.94 10.73
C GLY A 298 7.70 10.64 10.96
N ALA A 299 8.57 9.99 11.72
CA ALA A 299 9.93 10.44 12.07
C ALA A 299 10.91 9.25 12.05
#